data_AF-A0A383A902-F1
#
_entry.id   AF-A0A383A902-F1
#
_cell.length_a   1.000
_cell.length_b   1.000
_cell.length_c   1.000
_cell.angle_alpha   90.00
_cell.angle_beta   90.00
_cell.angle_gamma   90.00
#
_symmetry.space_group_name_H-M   'P 1'
#
loop_
_entity.id
_entity.type
_entity.pdbx_description
1 polymer ?
#
loop_
_entity_poly.entity_id
_entity_poly.type
_entity_poly.pdbx_seq_one_letter_code
_entity_poly.pdbx_strand_id
1 'polypeptide(L)' 'MKPLLISTFAAAVLLLFGGITEVNADPLTYEVVGDTVTIKDCKETASGALVIPATYDGKPVTSIGSWAFWKCT' A
#
# COMPACT_ATOMS: atom_id res chain seq x y z
N MET A 1 0.77 25.04 19.96
CA MET A 1 1.49 25.14 18.67
C MET A 1 0.48 24.88 17.57
N LYS A 2 0.29 25.86 16.67
CA LYS A 2 -0.66 25.94 15.51
C LYS A 2 -1.96 25.10 15.59
N PRO A 3 -3.14 25.71 15.87
CA PRO A 3 -4.41 24.97 15.82
C PRO A 3 -4.81 24.76 14.36
N LEU A 4 -4.83 23.50 13.92
CA LEU A 4 -5.35 23.12 12.61
C LEU A 4 -6.89 23.16 12.68
N LEU A 5 -7.48 24.08 11.94
CA LEU A 5 -8.91 24.18 11.71
C LEU A 5 -9.36 22.94 10.92
N ILE A 6 -9.72 21.87 11.62
CA ILE A 6 -10.40 20.72 11.01
C ILE A 6 -11.79 21.22 10.64
N SER A 7 -11.93 21.60 9.38
CA SER A 7 -13.17 22.06 8.76
C SER A 7 -14.29 21.08 9.07
N THR A 8 -15.35 21.57 9.71
CA THR A 8 -16.54 20.81 10.12
C THR A 8 -17.23 20.05 8.98
N PHE A 9 -16.90 20.39 7.72
CA PHE A 9 -17.32 19.65 6.53
C PHE A 9 -16.78 18.22 6.46
N ALA A 10 -15.56 17.96 6.95
CA ALA A 10 -14.97 16.62 6.90
C ALA A 10 -15.70 15.62 7.82
N ALA A 11 -16.21 16.09 8.96
CA ALA A 11 -16.91 15.26 9.93
C ALA A 11 -18.29 14.80 9.44
N ALA A 12 -19.03 15.65 8.72
CA ALA A 12 -20.35 15.28 8.19
C ALA A 12 -20.26 14.25 7.05
N VAL A 13 -19.20 14.29 6.25
CA VAL A 13 -18.97 13.34 5.14
C VAL A 13 -18.64 11.93 5.68
N LEU A 14 -17.85 11.83 6.75
CA LEU A 14 -17.53 10.55 7.41
C LEU A 14 -18.75 9.86 8.06
N LEU A 15 -19.79 10.63 8.42
CA LEU A 15 -21.01 10.11 9.04
C LEU A 15 -22.05 9.61 8.03
N LEU A 16 -22.05 10.15 6.79
CA LEU A 16 -23.01 9.79 5.75
C LEU A 16 -22.57 8.55 4.95
N PHE A 17 -21.26 8.40 4.72
CA PHE A 17 -20.66 7.22 4.13
C PHE A 17 -19.94 6.52 5.28
N GLY A 18 -20.64 5.61 5.96
CA GLY A 18 -20.16 4.93 7.17
C GLY A 18 -18.65 4.72 7.14
N GLY A 19 -17.95 5.37 8.08
CA GLY A 19 -16.50 5.51 8.09
C GLY A 19 -15.77 4.19 7.93
N ILE A 20 -15.39 3.88 6.69
CA ILE A 20 -14.32 2.94 6.35
C ILE A 20 -13.25 3.75 5.66
N THR A 21 -12.41 4.42 6.45
CA THR A 21 -11.10 4.88 5.98
C THR A 21 -10.11 3.73 6.02
N GLU A 22 -10.46 2.59 5.45
CA GLU A 22 -9.48 1.54 5.18
C GLU A 22 -8.85 1.84 3.83
N VAL A 23 -7.90 2.78 3.83
CA VAL A 23 -6.87 2.80 2.79
C VAL A 23 -6.02 1.56 3.06
N ASN A 24 -6.47 0.41 2.55
CA ASN A 24 -5.63 -0.78 2.53
C ASN A 24 -4.49 -0.49 1.56
N ALA A 25 -3.42 0.09 2.09
CA ALA A 25 -2.18 0.33 1.37
C ALA A 25 -1.73 -0.96 0.67
N ASP A 26 -1.05 -0.81 -0.46
CA ASP A 26 -0.51 -1.95 -1.19
C ASP A 26 0.27 -2.86 -0.22
N PRO A 27 -0.07 -4.17 -0.15
CA PRO A 27 0.57 -5.08 0.77
C PRO A 27 2.01 -5.40 0.36
N LEU A 28 2.48 -4.96 -0.81
CA LEU A 28 3.84 -5.18 -1.30
C LEU A 28 4.65 -3.88 -1.29
N THR A 29 5.95 -4.02 -1.02
CA THR A 29 6.93 -2.93 -1.17
C THR A 29 7.77 -3.15 -2.42
N TYR A 30 7.97 -2.10 -3.20
CA TYR A 30 8.63 -2.14 -4.50
C TYR A 30 9.90 -1.29 -4.51
N GLU A 31 10.92 -1.76 -5.21
CA GLU A 31 12.10 -1.00 -5.60
C GLU A 31 12.10 -0.86 -7.12
N VAL A 32 12.11 0.39 -7.60
CA VAL A 32 12.18 0.70 -9.02
C VAL A 32 13.64 1.01 -9.37
N VAL A 33 14.24 0.22 -10.25
CA VAL A 33 15.59 0.43 -10.77
C VAL A 33 15.52 0.50 -12.30
N GLY A 34 15.72 1.70 -12.84
CA GLY A 34 15.59 1.97 -14.27
C GLY A 34 14.18 1.70 -14.77
N ASP A 35 14.05 0.72 -15.67
CA ASP A 35 12.77 0.30 -16.28
C ASP A 35 12.22 -0.99 -15.69
N THR A 36 12.79 -1.46 -14.57
CA THR A 36 12.38 -2.70 -13.91
C THR A 36 11.96 -2.45 -12.48
N VAL A 37 11.07 -3.31 -12.00
CA VAL A 37 10.59 -3.30 -10.62
C VAL A 37 10.93 -4.61 -9.93
N THR A 38 11.47 -4.50 -8.71
CA THR A 38 11.72 -5.62 -7.80
C THR A 38 10.79 -5.52 -6.59
N ILE A 39 10.11 -6.60 -6.22
CA ILE A 39 9.38 -6.66 -4.95
C ILE A 39 10.38 -6.90 -3.83
N LYS A 40 10.42 -6.03 -2.83
CA LYS A 40 11.40 -6.07 -1.73
C LYS A 40 10.86 -6.63 -0.43
N ASP A 41 9.57 -6.45 -0.19
CA ASP A 41 8.95 -6.84 1.08
C ASP A 41 7.44 -7.00 0.92
N CYS A 42 6.79 -7.56 1.94
CA CYS A 42 5.36 -7.43 2.12
C CYS A 42 5.03 -6.83 3.49
N LYS A 43 3.83 -6.27 3.61
CA LYS A 43 3.29 -5.82 4.88
C LYS A 43 2.95 -7.04 5.74
N GLU A 44 3.56 -7.17 6.91
CA GLU A 44 3.34 -8.31 7.84
C GLU A 44 1.88 -8.42 8.31
N THR A 45 1.08 -7.35 8.21
CA THR A 45 -0.36 -7.38 8.52
C THR A 45 -1.23 -7.79 7.34
N ALA A 46 -0.66 -8.01 6.15
CA ALA A 46 -1.40 -8.50 5.01
C ALA A 46 -1.87 -9.93 5.28
N SER A 47 -3.10 -10.24 4.89
CA SER A 47 -3.68 -11.57 5.04
C SER A 47 -4.39 -11.98 3.76
N GLY A 48 -4.57 -13.29 3.57
CA GLY A 48 -5.12 -13.86 2.35
C GLY A 48 -4.08 -13.99 1.23
N ALA A 49 -4.56 -14.10 -0.01
CA ALA A 49 -3.70 -14.30 -1.17
C ALA A 49 -3.02 -12.98 -1.59
N LEU A 50 -1.68 -12.99 -1.67
CA LEU A 50 -0.91 -11.92 -2.29
C LEU A 50 -0.73 -12.21 -3.78
N VAL A 51 -1.23 -11.30 -4.62
CA VAL A 51 -1.06 -11.37 -6.07
C VAL A 51 0.13 -10.52 -6.46
N ILE A 52 1.11 -11.12 -7.12
CA ILE A 52 2.24 -10.41 -7.71
C ILE A 52 1.75 -9.71 -8.98
N PRO A 53 1.73 -8.36 -9.03
CA PRO A 53 1.29 -7.67 -10.23
C PRO A 53 2.33 -7.81 -11.34
N ALA A 54 1.88 -7.84 -12.59
CA ALA A 54 2.77 -7.86 -13.75
C ALA A 54 3.51 -6.53 -13.94
N THR A 55 2.91 -5.43 -13.48
CA THR A 55 3.45 -4.08 -13.59
C THR A 55 3.22 -3.28 -12.30
N TYR A 56 4.12 -2.34 -12.04
CA TYR A 56 3.98 -1.34 -10.99
C TYR A 56 4.46 0.01 -11.56
N ASP A 57 3.64 1.05 -11.41
CA ASP A 57 3.88 2.38 -11.98
C ASP A 57 4.23 2.34 -13.49
N GLY A 58 3.50 1.52 -14.25
CA GLY A 58 3.70 1.34 -15.69
C GLY A 58 4.98 0.58 -16.11
N LYS A 59 5.81 0.12 -15.15
CA LYS A 59 7.03 -0.65 -15.40
C LYS A 59 6.82 -2.14 -15.10
N PRO A 60 7.46 -3.06 -15.84
CA PRO A 60 7.37 -4.48 -15.57
C PRO A 60 7.99 -4.87 -14.22
N VAL A 61 7.30 -5.72 -13.46
CA VAL A 61 7.86 -6.42 -12.31
C VAL A 61 8.64 -7.62 -12.85
N THR A 62 9.96 -7.62 -12.65
CA THR A 62 10.85 -8.65 -13.23
C THR A 62 11.55 -9.49 -12.17
N SER A 63 11.51 -9.08 -10.91
CA SER A 63 12.29 -9.69 -9.84
C SER A 63 11.54 -9.69 -8.50
N ILE A 64 11.85 -10.69 -7.68
CA ILE A 64 11.47 -10.76 -6.27
C ILE A 64 12.77 -10.80 -5.47
N GLY A 65 12.91 -9.90 -4.49
CA GLY A 65 14.08 -9.81 -3.64
C GLY A 65 14.27 -11.05 -2.78
N SER A 66 15.54 -11.38 -2.50
CA SER A 66 15.85 -12.40 -1.50
C SER A 66 15.19 -12.03 -0.18
N TRP A 67 14.37 -12.93 0.37
CA TRP A 67 13.62 -12.75 1.61
C TRP A 67 12.44 -11.77 1.56
N ALA A 68 11.96 -11.36 0.38
CA ALA A 68 10.85 -10.42 0.25
C ALA A 68 9.54 -10.85 0.92
N PHE A 69 9.41 -12.13 1.27
CA PHE A 69 8.24 -12.68 1.97
C PHE A 69 8.60 -13.40 3.27
N TRP A 70 9.82 -13.25 3.78
CA TRP A 70 10.30 -14.03 4.93
C TRP A 70 9.47 -13.81 6.21
N LYS A 71 8.96 -12.59 6.42
CA LYS A 71 8.16 -12.23 7.60
C LYS A 71 6.65 -12.21 7.34
N CYS A 72 6.23 -12.59 6.14
CA CYS A 72 4.83 -12.60 5.75
C CYS A 72 4.22 -13.94 6.18
N THR A 73 3.46 -13.95 7.27
CA THR A 73 2.92 -15.17 7.91
C THR A 73 1.41 -15.26 7.82
#